data_AF-W7VVU2-F1
#
_entry.id   AF-W7VVU2-F1
#
_cell.length_a   1.000
_cell.length_b   1.000
_cell.length_c   1.000
_cell.angle_alpha   90.00
_cell.angle_beta   90.00
_cell.angle_gamma   90.00
#
_symmetry.space_group_name_H-M   'P 1'
#
loop_
_entity.id
_entity.type
_entity.pdbx_description
1 polymer ?
#
loop_
_entity_poly.entity_id
_entity_poly.type
_entity_poly.pdbx_seq_one_letter_code
_entity_poly.pdbx_strand_id
1 'polypeptide(L)' 'MMEENLRRALLLSRGDWSTFATRPLSAALLLAAVAMIVVVMLPSIRSKREEAFQDAD' A
#
# COMPACT_ATOMS: atom_id res chain seq x y z
N MET A 1 19.94 -7.67 -7.55
CA MET A 1 18.77 -8.30 -8.19
C MET A 1 17.51 -7.43 -8.12
N MET A 2 16.76 -7.36 -7.01
CA MET A 2 15.49 -6.59 -6.98
C MET A 2 15.69 -5.07 -7.05
N GLU A 3 16.66 -4.54 -6.30
CA GLU A 3 17.03 -3.12 -6.33
C GLU A 3 17.54 -2.67 -7.70
N GLU A 4 18.16 -3.59 -8.44
CA GLU A 4 18.65 -3.37 -9.79
C GLU A 4 17.50 -3.29 -10.80
N ASN A 5 16.49 -4.16 -10.66
CA ASN A 5 15.25 -4.09 -11.45
C ASN A 5 14.47 -2.81 -11.17
N LEU A 6 14.39 -2.40 -9.89
CA LEU A 6 13.75 -1.15 -9.48
C LEU A 6 14.50 0.06 -10.05
N ARG A 7 15.82 0.11 -9.91
CA ARG A 7 16.67 1.16 -10.47
C ARG A 7 16.57 1.23 -11.99
N ARG A 8 16.55 0.08 -12.67
CA ARG A 8 16.41 -0.01 -14.14
C ARG A 8 15.03 0.45 -14.60
N ALA A 9 13.98 0.07 -13.89
CA ALA A 9 12.62 0.54 -14.17
C ALA A 9 12.50 2.06 -13.98
N LEU A 10 13.07 2.61 -12.90
CA LEU A 10 13.10 4.05 -12.64
C LEU A 10 13.93 4.80 -13.69
N LEU A 11 15.09 4.30 -14.08
CA LEU A 11 15.90 4.89 -15.17
C LEU A 11 15.16 4.86 -16.52
N LEU A 12 14.49 3.74 -16.85
CA LEU A 12 13.68 3.62 -18.06
C LEU A 12 12.45 4.55 -18.04
N SER A 13 11.90 4.78 -16.86
CA SER A 13 10.80 5.73 -16.61
C SER A 13 11.29 7.19 -16.49
N ARG A 14 12.58 7.49 -16.68
CA ARG A 14 13.19 8.81 -16.42
C ARG A 14 12.91 9.36 -15.00
N GLY A 15 12.85 8.48 -14.02
CA GLY A 15 12.54 8.82 -12.62
C GLY A 15 11.06 9.08 -12.36
N ASP A 16 10.19 8.87 -13.35
CA ASP A 16 8.77 9.15 -13.21
C ASP A 16 8.07 8.01 -12.45
N TRP A 17 7.59 8.34 -11.25
CA TRP A 17 6.84 7.41 -10.37
C TRP A 17 5.39 7.22 -10.84
N SER A 18 4.89 8.08 -11.72
CA SER A 18 3.53 7.98 -12.24
C SER A 18 3.36 6.76 -13.16
N THR A 19 4.44 6.19 -13.69
CA THR A 19 4.42 4.90 -14.43
C THR A 19 3.77 3.77 -13.64
N PHE A 20 3.87 3.77 -12.31
CA PHE A 20 3.20 2.77 -11.48
C PHE A 20 1.67 2.96 -11.43
N ALA A 21 1.19 4.19 -11.64
CA ALA A 21 -0.23 4.52 -11.71
C ALA A 21 -0.79 4.50 -13.14
N THR A 22 0.00 4.84 -14.16
CA THR A 22 -0.41 4.82 -15.58
C THR A 22 -0.33 3.42 -16.20
N ARG A 23 0.48 2.51 -15.66
CA ARG A 23 0.47 1.10 -16.09
C ARG A 23 -0.61 0.32 -15.33
N PRO A 24 -1.64 -0.22 -16.01
CA PRO A 24 -2.80 -0.82 -15.36
C PRO A 24 -2.43 -2.03 -14.49
N LEU A 25 -1.44 -2.82 -14.90
CA LEU A 25 -0.98 -3.98 -14.13
C LEU A 25 -0.29 -3.57 -12.82
N SER A 26 0.61 -2.58 -12.88
CA SER A 26 1.30 -2.07 -11.69
C SER A 26 0.33 -1.38 -10.72
N ALA A 27 -0.62 -0.61 -11.27
CA ALA A 27 -1.66 0.04 -10.48
C ALA A 27 -2.54 -0.99 -9.75
N ALA A 28 -2.94 -2.07 -10.44
CA ALA A 28 -3.73 -3.15 -9.83
C ALA A 28 -2.96 -3.86 -8.71
N LEU A 29 -1.67 -4.14 -8.90
CA LEU A 29 -0.84 -4.76 -7.87
C LEU A 29 -0.64 -3.85 -6.65
N LEU A 30 -0.45 -2.54 -6.87
CA LEU A 30 -0.37 -1.54 -5.80
C LEU A 30 -1.69 -1.45 -5.02
N LEU A 31 -2.82 -1.41 -5.73
CA LEU A 31 -4.15 -1.43 -5.11
C LEU A 31 -4.38 -2.68 -4.27
N ALA A 32 -4.00 -3.85 -4.79
CA ALA A 32 -4.12 -5.12 -4.07
C ALA A 32 -3.26 -5.12 -2.79
N ALA A 33 -2.03 -4.59 -2.86
CA ALA A 33 -1.17 -4.45 -1.69
C ALA A 33 -1.78 -3.53 -0.63
N VAL A 34 -2.29 -2.37 -1.03
CA VAL A 34 -2.98 -1.43 -0.12
C VAL A 34 -4.23 -2.08 0.48
N ALA A 35 -5.03 -2.78 -0.32
CA ALA A 35 -6.22 -3.47 0.16
C ALA A 35 -5.88 -4.51 1.24
N MET A 36 -4.81 -5.30 1.06
CA MET A 36 -4.35 -6.26 2.07
C MET A 36 -3.96 -5.57 3.38
N ILE A 37 -3.25 -4.43 3.31
CA ILE A 37 -2.88 -3.65 4.51
C ILE A 37 -4.14 -3.17 5.23
N VAL A 38 -5.12 -2.64 4.49
CA VAL A 38 -6.38 -2.15 5.03
C VAL A 38 -7.16 -3.28 5.71
N VAL A 39 -7.28 -4.44 5.07
CA VAL A 39 -7.98 -5.62 5.63
C VAL A 39 -7.35 -6.07 6.96
N VAL A 40 -6.02 -6.04 7.07
CA VAL A 40 -5.31 -6.43 8.29
C VAL A 40 -5.41 -5.34 9.37
N MET A 41 -5.32 -4.06 9.00
CA MET A 41 -5.38 -2.96 9.97
C MET A 41 -6.81 -2.65 10.46
N LEU A 42 -7.84 -2.85 9.63
CA LEU A 42 -9.24 -2.55 10.00
C LEU A 42 -9.69 -3.15 11.33
N PRO A 43 -9.53 -4.48 11.58
CA PRO A 43 -9.96 -5.09 12.83
C PRO A 43 -9.17 -4.56 14.02
N SER A 44 -7.87 -4.31 13.86
CA SER A 44 -7.01 -3.77 14.92
C SER A 44 -7.44 -2.35 15.31
N ILE A 45 -7.76 -1.50 14.33
CA ILE A 45 -8.28 -0.15 14.58
C ILE A 45 -9.66 -0.19 15.23
N ARG A 46 -10.51 -1.14 14.83
CA ARG A 46 -11.86 -1.29 15.40
C ARG A 46 -11.82 -1.77 16.85
N SER A 47 -11.03 -2.80 17.18
CA SER A 47 -10.83 -3.25 18.56
C SER A 47 -10.27 -2.12 19.44
N LYS A 48 -9.27 -1.38 18.95
CA LYS A 48 -8.69 -0.23 19.66
C LYS A 48 -9.74 0.84 20.01
N ARG A 49 -10.73 1.06 19.14
CA ARG A 49 -11.83 1.99 19.42
C ARG A 49 -12.77 1.43 20.47
N GLU A 50 -13.20 0.17 20.35
CA GLU A 50 -14.08 -0.47 21.33
C GLU A 50 -13.44 -0.48 22.74
N GLU A 51 -12.14 -0.76 22.86
CA GLU A 51 -11.38 -0.64 24.12
C GLU A 51 -11.34 0.81 24.64
N ALA A 52 -11.07 1.79 23.77
CA ALA A 52 -11.01 3.20 24.17
C ALA A 52 -12.38 3.80 24.59
N PHE A 53 -13.49 3.18 24.19
CA PHE A 53 -14.84 3.58 24.61
C PHE A 53 -15.35 2.79 25.81
N GLN A 54 -14.70 1.69 26.22
CA GLN A 54 -15.09 0.88 27.40
C GLN A 54 -14.58 1.44 28.73
N ASP A 55 -13.47 2.17 28.73
CA ASP A 55 -12.91 2.83 29.94
C ASP A 55 -13.57 4.19 30.25
N ALA A 56 -14.56 4.62 29.46
CA ALA A 56 -15.20 5.93 29.58
C ALA A 56 -16.55 5.93 30.32
N ASP A 57 -17.01 4.77 30.83
CA ASP A 57 -18.25 4.60 31.62
C ASP A 57 -17.94 4.18 33.07
#